data_AF-A0AAD6NBX8-F1
#
_entry.id   AF-A0AAD6NBX8-F1
#
_cell.length_a   1.000
_cell.length_b   1.000
_cell.length_c   1.000
_cell.angle_alpha   90.00
_cell.angle_beta   90.00
_cell.angle_gamma   90.00
#
_symmetry.space_group_name_H-M   'P 1'
#
loop_
_entity.id
_entity.type
_entity.pdbx_description
1 polymer ?
#
loop_
_entity_poly.entity_id
_entity_poly.type
_entity_poly.pdbx_seq_one_letter_code
_entity_poly.pdbx_strand_id
1 'polypeptide(L)'
;MNFSAFPIMSEGSSKGCIACGWTLDQQEQCFYSSHVKLFYGASRRGVWSIGSDVILKERPDEGPKTEVTTLNYLTSYSNIPVPKILRDWVDGNGRYFVLQERIQGQTLEQVWSSLSKSQKVDIADAVIGIRKQLRSLKSTSIQSVDQSPCFPGLLFSDREPHGPFHSDNELWDAISLTLHDPPTRLFPQRALDNLKKRMPKCEPYVLTHCDLNLGNIIVKDGGLAGILDWEFAAYYPIWYEYVSASWGWTEEDAEWKKLLRERMGVHGEGHDDAKDFWTDLRHLRKYPNLDEKGGEVLDRLSSD
;
A
#
# COMPACT_ATOMS: atom_id res chain seq x y z
N MET A 1 -29.50 31.43 40.32
CA MET A 1 -29.48 30.03 39.83
C MET A 1 -28.36 29.91 38.82
N ASN A 2 -27.50 28.93 39.08
CA ASN A 2 -26.16 28.66 38.56
C ASN A 2 -25.82 29.06 37.13
N PHE A 3 -24.79 29.91 37.02
CA PHE A 3 -23.80 29.85 35.95
C PHE A 3 -22.91 28.62 36.21
N SER A 4 -23.00 27.59 35.35
CA SER A 4 -22.01 26.51 35.34
C SER A 4 -20.82 26.96 34.49
N ALA A 5 -19.77 27.40 35.18
CA ALA A 5 -18.47 27.69 34.60
C ALA A 5 -17.89 26.43 33.92
N PHE A 6 -17.29 26.64 32.76
CA PHE A 6 -16.40 25.67 32.11
C PHE A 6 -15.28 25.27 33.08
N PRO A 7 -14.83 24.01 33.10
CA PRO A 7 -13.67 23.63 33.88
C PRO A 7 -12.46 24.40 33.32
N ILE A 8 -11.86 25.21 34.19
CA ILE A 8 -10.53 25.78 33.98
C ILE A 8 -9.59 24.60 33.77
N MET A 9 -9.04 24.47 32.56
CA MET A 9 -7.94 23.56 32.29
C MET A 9 -6.77 23.99 33.18
N SER A 10 -6.49 23.22 34.22
CA SER A 10 -5.30 23.40 35.03
C SER A 10 -4.06 23.18 34.16
N GLU A 11 -3.22 24.20 34.07
CA GLU A 11 -1.85 24.12 33.57
C GLU A 11 -1.08 23.06 34.36
N GLY A 12 -0.78 21.95 33.70
CA GLY A 12 -0.05 20.83 34.29
C GLY A 12 -0.07 19.57 33.43
N SER A 13 0.08 19.70 32.11
CA SER A 13 0.29 18.54 31.23
C SER A 13 1.70 17.99 31.50
N SER A 14 1.82 17.06 32.44
CA SER A 14 3.05 16.28 32.58
C SER A 14 3.26 15.50 31.29
N LYS A 15 4.29 15.83 30.51
CA LYS A 15 4.65 15.21 29.23
C LYS A 15 5.09 13.75 29.43
N GLY A 16 4.16 12.85 29.72
CA GLY A 16 4.40 11.41 29.83
C GLY A 16 4.55 10.74 28.46
N CYS A 17 4.97 9.47 28.45
CA CYS A 17 5.06 8.66 27.25
C CYS A 17 3.67 8.17 26.83
N ILE A 18 3.22 8.54 25.63
CA ILE A 18 1.91 8.11 25.09
C ILE A 18 1.82 6.59 24.87
N ALA A 19 2.95 5.92 24.66
CA ALA A 19 2.98 4.50 24.31
C ALA A 19 2.80 3.58 25.53
N CYS A 20 3.42 3.93 26.67
CA CYS A 20 3.31 3.12 27.89
C CYS A 20 2.53 3.81 29.02
N GLY A 21 2.12 5.07 28.85
CA GLY A 21 1.40 5.84 29.86
C GLY A 21 2.27 6.34 31.03
N TRP A 22 3.59 6.13 30.99
CA TRP A 22 4.47 6.50 32.09
C TRP A 22 4.69 8.00 32.18
N THR A 23 4.65 8.54 33.40
CA THR A 23 5.07 9.92 33.69
C THR A 23 6.59 10.07 33.56
N LEU A 24 7.09 11.31 33.48
CA LEU A 24 8.53 11.58 33.48
C LEU A 24 9.18 11.10 34.78
N ASP A 25 8.57 11.37 35.93
CA ASP A 25 9.06 10.91 37.23
C ASP A 25 9.20 9.38 37.29
N GLN A 26 8.24 8.63 36.73
CA GLN A 26 8.32 7.16 36.64
C GLN A 26 9.48 6.71 35.76
N GLN A 27 9.78 7.43 34.67
CA GLN A 27 10.90 7.14 33.78
C GLN A 27 12.25 7.41 34.48
N GLU A 28 12.37 8.51 35.22
CA GLU A 28 13.61 8.91 35.89
C GLU A 28 13.98 8.00 37.06
N GLN A 29 12.98 7.43 37.75
CA GLN A 29 13.19 6.57 38.92
C GLN A 29 13.34 5.08 38.58
N CYS A 30 13.25 4.72 37.30
CA CYS A 30 13.25 3.33 36.86
C CYS A 30 14.52 2.96 36.09
N PHE A 31 15.14 1.86 36.49
CA PHE A 31 16.31 1.29 35.81
C PHE A 31 15.96 0.20 34.79
N TYR A 32 14.68 -0.10 34.59
CA TYR A 32 14.24 -1.10 33.62
C TYR A 32 14.41 -0.59 32.18
N SER A 33 15.09 -1.37 31.35
CA SER A 33 15.20 -1.13 29.91
C SER A 33 14.39 -2.17 29.16
N SER A 34 13.33 -1.74 28.47
CA SER A 34 12.43 -2.64 27.76
C SER A 34 13.05 -3.14 26.46
N HIS A 35 12.93 -4.44 26.20
CA HIS A 35 13.13 -5.04 24.88
C HIS A 35 11.82 -5.07 24.05
N VAL A 36 10.72 -4.59 24.63
CA VAL A 36 9.48 -4.30 23.90
C VAL A 36 9.44 -2.82 23.59
N LYS A 37 9.62 -2.44 22.32
CA LYS A 37 9.81 -1.04 21.91
C LYS A 37 8.89 -0.68 20.74
N LEU A 38 8.06 0.35 20.94
CA LEU A 38 7.38 1.03 19.83
C LEU A 38 8.46 1.71 18.99
N PHE A 39 8.55 1.36 17.72
CA PHE A 39 9.54 1.97 16.81
C PHE A 39 8.90 2.65 15.60
N TYR A 40 7.61 2.41 15.37
CA TYR A 40 6.84 3.08 14.33
C TYR A 40 5.40 3.29 14.80
N GLY A 41 4.86 4.48 14.55
CA GLY A 41 3.48 4.82 14.87
C GLY A 41 2.90 5.74 13.79
N ALA A 42 1.67 5.46 13.38
CA ALA A 42 0.96 6.25 12.38
C ALA A 42 -0.54 6.27 12.71
N SER A 43 -1.10 7.47 12.91
CA SER A 43 -2.49 7.64 13.35
C SER A 43 -2.80 6.80 14.61
N ARG A 44 -3.72 5.83 14.53
CA ARG A 44 -4.10 4.91 15.63
C ARG A 44 -3.42 3.54 15.54
N ARG A 45 -2.35 3.42 14.77
CA ARG A 45 -1.56 2.19 14.54
C ARG A 45 -0.20 2.29 15.22
N GLY A 46 0.29 1.18 15.77
CA GLY A 46 1.61 1.06 16.36
C GLY A 46 2.31 -0.23 15.93
N VAL A 47 3.62 -0.17 15.72
CA VAL A 47 4.44 -1.34 15.43
C VAL A 47 5.56 -1.44 16.46
N TRP A 48 5.60 -2.57 17.12
CA TRP A 48 6.44 -2.84 18.27
C TRP A 48 7.43 -3.95 17.95
N SER A 49 8.66 -3.75 18.38
CA SER A 49 9.64 -4.83 18.50
C SER A 49 9.34 -5.58 19.78
N ILE A 50 9.31 -6.92 19.74
CA ILE A 50 9.32 -7.77 20.93
C ILE A 50 10.61 -8.58 20.87
N GLY A 51 11.63 -8.10 21.60
CA GLY A 51 12.99 -8.62 21.46
C GLY A 51 13.55 -8.37 20.06
N SER A 52 14.48 -9.24 19.64
CA SER A 52 15.10 -9.22 18.32
C SER A 52 14.30 -9.97 17.26
N ASP A 53 13.31 -10.78 17.66
CA ASP A 53 12.81 -11.86 16.79
C ASP A 53 11.35 -11.70 16.39
N VAL A 54 10.60 -10.81 17.06
CA VAL A 54 9.16 -10.70 16.88
C VAL A 54 8.73 -9.25 16.65
N ILE A 55 7.76 -9.07 15.76
CA ILE A 55 7.05 -7.82 15.51
C ILE A 55 5.61 -7.98 15.97
N LEU A 56 5.10 -6.99 16.69
CA LEU A 56 3.69 -6.83 17.00
C LEU A 56 3.16 -5.59 16.28
N LYS A 57 2.19 -5.78 15.38
CA LYS A 57 1.39 -4.70 14.81
C LYS A 57 0.10 -4.56 15.62
N GLU A 58 -0.23 -3.34 15.99
CA GLU A 58 -1.44 -2.99 16.72
C GLU A 58 -2.23 -1.94 15.94
N ARG A 59 -3.52 -2.19 15.71
CA ARG A 59 -4.41 -1.28 14.98
C ARG A 59 -5.86 -1.38 15.46
N PRO A 60 -6.74 -0.43 15.12
CA PRO A 60 -8.17 -0.60 15.38
C PRO A 60 -8.70 -1.88 14.71
N ASP A 61 -9.72 -2.52 15.29
CA ASP A 61 -10.45 -3.62 14.67
C ASP A 61 -11.45 -3.11 13.60
N GLU A 62 -11.00 -2.14 12.81
CA GLU A 62 -11.74 -1.48 11.76
C GLU A 62 -10.87 -1.54 10.51
N GLY A 63 -11.43 -2.06 9.41
CA GLY A 63 -10.74 -2.20 8.13
C GLY A 63 -10.22 -3.61 7.83
N PRO A 64 -9.57 -3.79 6.66
CA PRO A 64 -9.27 -5.10 6.12
C PRO A 64 -8.21 -5.86 6.93
N LYS A 65 -8.44 -7.17 7.08
CA LYS A 65 -7.50 -8.14 7.71
C LYS A 65 -6.79 -9.01 6.67
N THR A 66 -6.75 -8.55 5.43
CA THR A 66 -6.17 -9.20 4.26
C THR A 66 -4.71 -9.60 4.44
N GLU A 67 -3.91 -8.79 5.17
CA GLU A 67 -2.48 -9.08 5.40
C GLU A 67 -2.24 -10.48 5.97
N VAL A 68 -2.96 -10.89 7.03
CA VAL A 68 -2.76 -12.19 7.69
C VAL A 68 -3.12 -13.33 6.75
N THR A 69 -4.24 -13.20 6.03
CA THR A 69 -4.68 -14.19 5.04
C THR A 69 -3.66 -14.34 3.91
N THR A 70 -3.18 -13.22 3.37
CA THR A 70 -2.17 -13.21 2.31
C THR A 70 -0.84 -13.79 2.78
N LEU A 71 -0.36 -13.42 3.96
CA LEU A 71 0.88 -13.96 4.51
C LEU A 71 0.77 -15.47 4.74
N ASN A 72 -0.33 -15.96 5.35
CA ASN A 72 -0.54 -17.39 5.53
C ASN A 72 -0.55 -18.14 4.19
N TYR A 73 -1.21 -17.60 3.16
CA TYR A 73 -1.18 -18.17 1.81
C TYR A 73 0.23 -18.17 1.20
N LEU A 74 1.00 -17.09 1.38
CA LEU A 74 2.34 -16.97 0.82
C LEU A 74 3.38 -17.83 1.53
N THR A 75 3.17 -18.18 2.81
CA THR A 75 4.11 -19.04 3.56
C THR A 75 4.29 -20.44 2.96
N SER A 76 3.37 -20.91 2.12
CA SER A 76 3.54 -22.17 1.38
C SER A 76 4.55 -22.08 0.22
N TYR A 77 5.04 -20.88 -0.11
CA TYR A 77 5.97 -20.63 -1.20
C TYR A 77 7.37 -20.29 -0.67
N SER A 78 8.27 -21.27 -0.66
CA SER A 78 9.60 -21.17 -0.03
C SER A 78 10.50 -20.04 -0.56
N ASN A 79 10.22 -19.56 -1.76
CA ASN A 79 11.07 -18.60 -2.47
C ASN A 79 10.53 -17.15 -2.39
N ILE A 80 9.43 -16.92 -1.66
CA ILE A 80 8.87 -15.59 -1.42
C ILE A 80 9.16 -15.23 0.05
N PRO A 81 10.09 -14.30 0.31
CA PRO A 81 10.54 -14.02 1.68
C PRO A 81 9.57 -13.08 2.39
N VAL A 82 8.54 -13.65 3.02
CA VAL A 82 7.51 -12.92 3.77
C VAL A 82 7.61 -13.17 5.28
N PRO A 83 7.11 -12.25 6.14
CA PRO A 83 6.99 -12.51 7.56
C PRO A 83 6.05 -13.68 7.83
N LYS A 84 6.43 -14.57 8.74
CA LYS A 84 5.56 -15.65 9.18
C LYS A 84 4.65 -15.16 10.30
N ILE A 85 3.34 -15.35 10.14
CA ILE A 85 2.36 -15.06 11.19
C ILE A 85 2.52 -16.09 12.32
N LEU A 86 2.64 -15.57 13.55
CA LEU A 86 2.63 -16.37 14.78
C LEU A 86 1.23 -16.44 15.36
N ARG A 87 0.52 -15.31 15.37
CA ARG A 87 -0.85 -15.19 15.89
C ARG A 87 -1.46 -13.84 15.52
N ASP A 88 -2.76 -13.80 15.30
CA ASP A 88 -3.56 -12.58 15.32
C ASP A 88 -4.75 -12.74 16.28
N TRP A 89 -5.25 -11.62 16.83
CA TRP A 89 -6.44 -11.61 17.68
C TRP A 89 -7.05 -10.21 17.80
N VAL A 90 -8.32 -10.16 18.23
CA VAL A 90 -9.00 -8.93 18.67
C VAL A 90 -9.15 -8.98 20.18
N ASP A 91 -8.81 -7.90 20.89
CA ASP A 91 -9.03 -7.80 22.33
C ASP A 91 -10.45 -7.29 22.69
N GLY A 92 -10.77 -7.25 23.98
CA GLY A 92 -12.07 -6.76 24.45
C GLY A 92 -12.34 -5.27 24.19
N ASN A 93 -11.33 -4.51 23.76
CA ASN A 93 -11.43 -3.08 23.46
C ASN A 93 -11.57 -2.80 21.96
N GLY A 94 -11.73 -3.84 21.12
CA GLY A 94 -11.81 -3.69 19.67
C GLY A 94 -10.48 -3.25 19.05
N ARG A 95 -9.36 -3.69 19.62
CA ARG A 95 -8.02 -3.55 19.02
C ARG A 95 -7.62 -4.87 18.39
N TYR A 96 -7.11 -4.81 17.17
CA TYR A 96 -6.61 -5.95 16.44
C TYR A 96 -5.08 -5.98 16.46
N PHE A 97 -4.55 -7.14 16.80
CA PHE A 97 -3.13 -7.38 16.98
C PHE A 97 -2.66 -8.46 16.00
N VAL A 98 -1.49 -8.26 15.42
CA VAL A 98 -0.81 -9.25 14.58
C VAL A 98 0.61 -9.43 15.11
N LEU A 99 0.92 -10.66 15.49
CA LEU A 99 2.24 -11.09 15.91
C LEU A 99 2.88 -11.89 14.78
N GLN A 100 4.09 -11.49 14.38
CA GLN A 100 4.81 -12.12 13.28
C GLN A 100 6.32 -12.19 13.57
N GLU A 101 7.01 -13.11 12.92
CA GLU A 101 8.47 -13.19 12.96
C GLU A 101 9.10 -11.92 12.35
N ARG A 102 10.18 -11.43 12.96
CA ARG A 102 11.01 -10.36 12.39
C ARG A 102 11.88 -10.94 11.28
N ILE A 103 11.76 -10.37 10.09
CA ILE A 103 12.79 -10.53 9.05
C ILE A 103 14.03 -9.73 9.46
N GLN A 104 15.16 -10.43 9.61
CA GLN A 104 16.43 -9.83 10.01
C GLN A 104 17.03 -9.01 8.86
N GLY A 105 17.47 -7.79 9.17
CA GLY A 105 18.05 -6.87 8.20
C GLY A 105 17.69 -5.42 8.51
N GLN A 106 17.98 -4.55 7.56
CA GLN A 106 17.58 -3.14 7.56
C GLN A 106 16.59 -2.91 6.41
N THR A 107 15.70 -1.95 6.56
CA THR A 107 14.88 -1.50 5.42
C THR A 107 15.79 -0.92 4.33
N LEU A 108 15.36 -1.02 3.08
CA LEU A 108 16.07 -0.41 1.96
C LEU A 108 16.12 1.11 2.13
N GLU A 109 15.10 1.70 2.73
CA GLU A 109 15.06 3.11 3.14
C GLU A 109 16.27 3.47 4.02
N GLN A 110 16.53 2.70 5.08
CA GLN A 110 17.63 2.97 6.03
C GLN A 110 19.02 2.96 5.38
N VAL A 111 19.21 2.17 4.32
CA VAL A 111 20.52 2.02 3.67
C VAL A 111 20.62 2.71 2.32
N TRP A 112 19.53 3.27 1.79
CA TRP A 112 19.44 3.71 0.39
C TRP A 112 20.57 4.65 -0.03
N SER A 113 20.87 5.64 0.81
CA SER A 113 21.92 6.63 0.56
C SER A 113 23.34 6.05 0.59
N SER A 114 23.55 4.92 1.27
CA SER A 114 24.85 4.25 1.37
C SER A 114 25.13 3.24 0.26
N LEU A 115 24.09 2.82 -0.47
CA LEU A 115 24.22 1.82 -1.52
C LEU A 115 24.82 2.41 -2.80
N SER A 116 25.75 1.68 -3.40
CA SER A 116 26.22 1.96 -4.76
C SER A 116 25.12 1.72 -5.79
N LYS A 117 25.28 2.31 -6.99
CA LYS A 117 24.34 2.13 -8.10
C LYS A 117 24.16 0.66 -8.48
N SER A 118 25.23 -0.13 -8.50
CA SER A 118 25.15 -1.57 -8.82
C SER A 118 24.36 -2.33 -7.77
N GLN A 119 24.60 -2.08 -6.48
CA GLN A 119 23.83 -2.73 -5.41
C GLN A 119 22.33 -2.40 -5.48
N LYS A 120 21.98 -1.15 -5.79
CA LYS A 120 20.57 -0.75 -5.99
C LYS A 120 19.92 -1.53 -7.14
N VAL A 121 20.65 -1.72 -8.25
CA VAL A 121 20.19 -2.54 -9.39
C VAL A 121 20.04 -4.00 -9.00
N ASP A 122 21.02 -4.58 -8.30
CA ASP A 122 20.98 -5.98 -7.86
C ASP A 122 19.77 -6.26 -6.95
N ILE A 123 19.49 -5.35 -6.02
CA ILE A 123 18.31 -5.42 -5.14
C ILE A 123 17.02 -5.28 -5.95
N ALA A 124 16.96 -4.34 -6.90
CA ALA A 124 15.80 -4.18 -7.78
C ALA A 124 15.54 -5.45 -8.59
N ASP A 125 16.58 -6.07 -9.16
CA ASP A 125 16.47 -7.33 -9.91
C ASP A 125 16.02 -8.50 -9.03
N ALA A 126 16.48 -8.55 -7.76
CA ALA A 126 15.97 -9.52 -6.80
C ALA A 126 14.46 -9.33 -6.54
N VAL A 127 14.00 -8.09 -6.38
CA VAL A 127 12.57 -7.77 -6.25
C VAL A 127 11.79 -8.17 -7.51
N ILE A 128 12.33 -7.93 -8.72
CA ILE A 128 11.73 -8.42 -9.96
C ILE A 128 11.63 -9.96 -9.97
N GLY A 129 12.65 -10.66 -9.46
CA GLY A 129 12.63 -12.11 -9.29
C GLY A 129 11.45 -12.58 -8.42
N ILE A 130 11.19 -11.92 -7.29
CA ILE A 130 10.02 -12.22 -6.45
C ILE A 130 8.72 -11.91 -7.18
N ARG A 131 8.64 -10.77 -7.88
CA ARG A 131 7.45 -10.39 -8.66
C ARG A 131 7.10 -11.42 -9.74
N LYS A 132 8.10 -12.00 -10.43
CA LYS A 132 7.85 -13.07 -11.41
C LYS A 132 7.19 -14.29 -10.77
N GLN A 133 7.57 -14.62 -9.53
CA GLN A 133 6.91 -15.70 -8.78
C GLN A 133 5.48 -15.32 -8.40
N LEU A 134 5.25 -14.10 -7.89
CA LEU A 134 3.90 -13.61 -7.60
C LEU A 134 3.01 -13.61 -8.86
N ARG A 135 3.55 -13.21 -10.01
CA ARG A 135 2.85 -13.25 -11.32
C ARG A 135 2.52 -14.64 -11.82
N SER A 136 3.20 -15.67 -11.32
CA SER A 136 2.82 -17.06 -11.61
C SER A 136 1.53 -17.46 -10.90
N LEU A 137 1.20 -16.80 -9.79
CA LEU A 137 -0.03 -16.97 -9.03
C LEU A 137 -1.13 -16.15 -9.70
N LYS A 138 -2.06 -16.85 -10.33
CA LYS A 138 -3.12 -16.24 -11.13
C LYS A 138 -4.49 -16.49 -10.51
N SER A 139 -5.42 -15.61 -10.82
CA SER A 139 -6.83 -15.72 -10.49
C SER A 139 -7.67 -15.55 -11.75
N THR A 140 -8.90 -16.04 -11.73
CA THR A 140 -9.92 -15.80 -12.77
C THR A 140 -10.55 -14.41 -12.65
N SER A 141 -10.28 -13.69 -11.55
CA SER A 141 -10.92 -12.43 -11.23
C SER A 141 -9.99 -11.51 -10.44
N ILE A 142 -10.26 -10.20 -10.49
CA ILE A 142 -9.60 -9.19 -9.65
C ILE A 142 -10.22 -9.25 -8.26
N GLN A 143 -9.49 -9.78 -7.29
CA GLN A 143 -10.00 -10.10 -5.95
C GLN A 143 -8.87 -10.35 -4.96
N SER A 144 -9.18 -10.32 -3.66
CA SER A 144 -8.27 -10.73 -2.58
C SER A 144 -7.96 -12.23 -2.60
N VAL A 145 -6.96 -12.67 -1.84
CA VAL A 145 -6.54 -14.08 -1.77
C VAL A 145 -7.65 -15.02 -1.28
N ASP A 146 -8.50 -14.54 -0.38
CA ASP A 146 -9.71 -15.22 0.10
C ASP A 146 -10.93 -15.04 -0.81
N GLN A 147 -10.73 -14.54 -2.04
CA GLN A 147 -11.78 -14.27 -3.03
C GLN A 147 -12.74 -13.14 -2.63
N SER A 148 -12.45 -12.40 -1.55
CA SER A 148 -13.21 -11.20 -1.21
C SER A 148 -12.91 -10.06 -2.21
N PRO A 149 -13.69 -8.98 -2.21
CA PRO A 149 -13.30 -7.75 -2.88
C PRO A 149 -11.92 -7.26 -2.39
N CYS A 150 -11.21 -6.49 -3.22
CA CYS A 150 -9.87 -5.97 -2.95
C CYS A 150 -9.87 -4.46 -2.76
N PHE A 151 -8.72 -3.83 -2.49
CA PHE A 151 -8.61 -2.38 -2.28
C PHE A 151 -7.79 -1.71 -3.40
N PRO A 152 -8.35 -1.57 -4.62
CA PRO A 152 -7.67 -1.00 -5.78
C PRO A 152 -7.53 0.53 -5.68
N GLY A 153 -6.75 1.03 -4.72
CA GLY A 153 -6.58 2.46 -4.43
C GLY A 153 -6.07 3.30 -5.62
N LEU A 154 -5.43 2.67 -6.61
CA LEU A 154 -5.04 3.36 -7.84
C LEU A 154 -6.22 3.73 -8.71
N LEU A 155 -7.29 2.95 -8.68
CA LEU A 155 -8.45 3.09 -9.55
C LEU A 155 -9.62 3.76 -8.81
N PHE A 156 -9.74 3.55 -7.49
CA PHE A 156 -10.82 4.08 -6.66
C PHE A 156 -10.24 4.81 -5.43
N SER A 157 -10.71 6.02 -5.15
CA SER A 157 -10.19 6.88 -4.06
C SER A 157 -11.06 6.90 -2.80
N ASP A 158 -12.16 6.16 -2.79
CA ASP A 158 -13.13 6.06 -1.69
C ASP A 158 -12.62 5.25 -0.50
N ARG A 159 -11.51 4.50 -0.68
CA ARG A 159 -10.93 3.57 0.31
C ARG A 159 -11.86 2.41 0.66
N GLU A 160 -12.83 2.14 -0.20
CA GLU A 160 -13.75 1.03 -0.05
C GLU A 160 -13.24 -0.21 -0.79
N PRO A 161 -13.71 -1.40 -0.39
CA PRO A 161 -13.41 -2.62 -1.10
C PRO A 161 -14.21 -2.72 -2.42
N HIS A 162 -13.56 -3.15 -3.50
CA HIS A 162 -14.14 -3.24 -4.86
C HIS A 162 -13.94 -4.63 -5.48
N GLY A 163 -14.89 -5.05 -6.31
CA GLY A 163 -14.92 -6.37 -6.95
C GLY A 163 -15.61 -7.45 -6.10
N PRO A 164 -15.34 -8.75 -6.33
CA PRO A 164 -14.51 -9.28 -7.41
C PRO A 164 -14.94 -8.81 -8.80
N PHE A 165 -13.99 -8.51 -9.68
CA PHE A 165 -14.28 -8.21 -11.09
C PHE A 165 -13.82 -9.38 -11.97
N HIS A 166 -14.73 -9.91 -12.79
CA HIS A 166 -14.52 -11.09 -13.62
C HIS A 166 -14.19 -10.74 -15.07
N SER A 167 -14.19 -9.46 -15.43
CA SER A 167 -13.81 -8.98 -16.75
C SER A 167 -13.36 -7.53 -16.74
N ASP A 168 -12.65 -7.14 -17.80
CA ASP A 168 -12.23 -5.75 -18.05
C ASP A 168 -13.46 -4.82 -18.17
N ASN A 169 -14.60 -5.34 -18.65
CA ASN A 169 -15.85 -4.58 -18.72
C ASN A 169 -16.44 -4.30 -17.33
N GLU A 170 -16.48 -5.29 -16.44
CA GLU A 170 -16.97 -5.08 -15.07
C GLU A 170 -16.12 -4.05 -14.31
N LEU A 171 -14.78 -4.15 -14.46
CA LEU A 171 -13.88 -3.16 -13.89
C LEU A 171 -14.11 -1.76 -14.49
N TRP A 172 -14.23 -1.68 -15.81
CA TRP A 172 -14.48 -0.42 -16.50
C TRP A 172 -15.80 0.23 -16.06
N ASP A 173 -16.88 -0.55 -15.97
CA ASP A 173 -18.19 -0.04 -15.58
C ASP A 173 -18.11 0.57 -14.18
N ALA A 174 -17.42 -0.09 -13.23
CA ALA A 174 -17.16 0.48 -11.91
C ALA A 174 -16.29 1.75 -11.94
N ILE A 175 -15.20 1.78 -12.72
CA ILE A 175 -14.35 2.98 -12.87
C ILE A 175 -15.18 4.14 -13.44
N SER A 176 -15.99 3.89 -14.46
CA SER A 176 -16.76 4.92 -15.16
C SER A 176 -17.75 5.63 -14.23
N LEU A 177 -18.37 4.89 -13.29
CA LEU A 177 -19.25 5.45 -12.28
C LEU A 177 -18.55 6.48 -11.40
N THR A 178 -17.24 6.35 -11.16
CA THR A 178 -16.47 7.34 -10.36
C THR A 178 -16.28 8.68 -11.07
N LEU A 179 -16.44 8.71 -12.40
CA LEU A 179 -16.38 9.94 -13.20
C LEU A 179 -17.75 10.62 -13.33
N HIS A 180 -18.81 9.91 -12.97
CA HIS A 180 -20.18 10.44 -12.88
C HIS A 180 -20.51 10.83 -11.43
N ASP A 181 -21.40 11.80 -11.27
CA ASP A 181 -22.03 12.12 -9.98
C ASP A 181 -23.47 12.57 -10.27
N PRO A 182 -24.41 11.64 -10.52
CA PRO A 182 -25.79 11.98 -10.88
C PRO A 182 -26.59 12.52 -9.69
N PRO A 183 -27.53 13.46 -9.90
CA PRO A 183 -27.93 14.07 -11.18
C PRO A 183 -27.04 15.26 -11.59
N THR A 184 -26.02 15.59 -10.79
CA THR A 184 -25.27 16.84 -10.84
C THR A 184 -24.16 16.89 -11.89
N ARG A 185 -23.61 15.75 -12.31
CA ARG A 185 -22.41 15.66 -13.17
C ARG A 185 -22.46 14.42 -14.06
N LEU A 186 -22.77 14.61 -15.33
CA LEU A 186 -22.61 13.57 -16.35
C LEU A 186 -21.29 13.80 -17.09
N PHE A 187 -20.40 12.81 -17.07
CA PHE A 187 -19.17 12.84 -17.85
C PHE A 187 -19.49 12.75 -19.36
N PRO A 188 -18.81 13.50 -20.24
CA PRO A 188 -19.10 13.46 -21.67
C PRO A 188 -18.91 12.05 -22.27
N GLN A 189 -19.97 11.50 -22.87
CA GLN A 189 -19.99 10.11 -23.34
C GLN A 189 -18.86 9.80 -24.33
N ARG A 190 -18.57 10.70 -25.28
CA ARG A 190 -17.49 10.51 -26.25
C ARG A 190 -16.13 10.38 -25.59
N ALA A 191 -15.83 11.24 -24.61
CA ALA A 191 -14.59 11.17 -23.85
C ALA A 191 -14.51 9.89 -23.01
N LEU A 192 -15.63 9.45 -22.45
CA LEU A 192 -15.73 8.19 -21.72
C LEU A 192 -15.43 6.98 -22.62
N ASP A 193 -16.04 6.92 -23.80
CA ASP A 193 -15.84 5.85 -24.78
C ASP A 193 -14.38 5.80 -25.25
N ASN A 194 -13.77 6.96 -25.49
CA ASN A 194 -12.37 7.04 -25.89
C ASN A 194 -11.40 6.70 -24.75
N LEU A 195 -11.73 7.04 -23.50
CA LEU A 195 -10.98 6.59 -22.34
C LEU A 195 -11.08 5.07 -22.17
N LYS A 196 -12.27 4.47 -22.38
CA LYS A 196 -12.46 3.01 -22.35
C LYS A 196 -11.55 2.30 -23.34
N LYS A 197 -11.45 2.81 -24.57
CA LYS A 197 -10.58 2.24 -25.62
C LYS A 197 -9.10 2.27 -25.25
N ARG A 198 -8.69 3.19 -24.38
CA ARG A 198 -7.32 3.33 -23.88
C ARG A 198 -7.02 2.44 -22.67
N MET A 199 -8.04 1.84 -22.05
CA MET A 199 -7.84 0.93 -20.92
C MET A 199 -7.06 -0.30 -21.41
N PRO A 200 -5.87 -0.58 -20.85
CA PRO A 200 -5.09 -1.74 -21.25
C PRO A 200 -5.79 -3.03 -20.84
N LYS A 201 -5.52 -4.10 -21.57
CA LYS A 201 -5.99 -5.44 -21.21
C LYS A 201 -5.51 -5.80 -19.81
N CYS A 202 -6.43 -6.20 -18.94
CA CYS A 202 -6.11 -6.46 -17.53
C CYS A 202 -5.58 -7.88 -17.29
N GLU A 203 -6.03 -8.86 -18.08
CA GLU A 203 -5.60 -10.25 -17.92
C GLU A 203 -4.11 -10.48 -18.32
N PRO A 204 -3.46 -11.49 -17.72
CA PRO A 204 -3.95 -12.32 -16.61
C PRO A 204 -4.01 -11.53 -15.29
N TYR A 205 -4.97 -11.85 -14.43
CA TYR A 205 -5.01 -11.29 -13.08
C TYR A 205 -4.00 -12.02 -12.20
N VAL A 206 -3.07 -11.27 -11.63
CA VAL A 206 -1.89 -11.80 -10.95
C VAL A 206 -1.78 -11.28 -9.54
N LEU A 207 -1.23 -12.10 -8.63
CA LEU A 207 -0.95 -11.63 -7.29
C LEU A 207 0.07 -10.48 -7.37
N THR A 208 -0.31 -9.35 -6.82
CA THR A 208 0.45 -8.10 -6.85
C THR A 208 0.57 -7.56 -5.44
N HIS A 209 1.73 -6.98 -5.08
CA HIS A 209 1.99 -6.48 -3.73
C HIS A 209 1.36 -5.11 -3.49
N CYS A 210 1.36 -4.27 -4.52
CA CYS A 210 0.79 -2.91 -4.57
C CYS A 210 1.52 -1.84 -3.75
N ASP A 211 2.37 -2.22 -2.79
CA ASP A 211 3.14 -1.26 -1.98
C ASP A 211 4.64 -1.57 -1.84
N LEU A 212 5.34 -1.81 -2.96
CA LEU A 212 6.79 -2.06 -2.97
C LEU A 212 7.60 -0.75 -2.78
N ASN A 213 7.43 -0.05 -1.67
CA ASN A 213 8.21 1.14 -1.30
C ASN A 213 9.49 0.77 -0.53
N LEU A 214 10.40 1.73 -0.36
CA LEU A 214 11.69 1.52 0.32
C LEU A 214 11.57 0.93 1.75
N GLY A 215 10.56 1.33 2.51
CA GLY A 215 10.34 0.87 3.88
C GLY A 215 9.88 -0.59 3.97
N ASN A 216 9.30 -1.12 2.89
CA ASN A 216 8.77 -2.47 2.81
C ASN A 216 9.75 -3.50 2.23
N ILE A 217 10.94 -3.07 1.81
CA ILE A 217 12.00 -3.98 1.33
C ILE A 217 13.04 -4.14 2.43
N ILE A 218 13.29 -5.36 2.89
CA ILE A 218 14.35 -5.66 3.86
C ILE A 218 15.57 -6.18 3.12
N VAL A 219 16.73 -5.62 3.46
CA VAL A 219 18.03 -6.03 2.96
C VAL A 219 18.93 -6.51 4.09
N LYS A 220 19.73 -7.54 3.78
CA LYS A 220 20.73 -8.09 4.69
C LYS A 220 21.92 -8.57 3.87
N ASP A 221 23.12 -8.26 4.35
CA ASP A 221 24.38 -8.67 3.71
C ASP A 221 24.46 -8.30 2.22
N GLY A 222 23.85 -7.16 1.84
CA GLY A 222 23.83 -6.63 0.48
C GLY A 222 22.77 -7.23 -0.46
N GLY A 223 21.94 -8.16 0.01
CA GLY A 223 20.86 -8.78 -0.78
C GLY A 223 19.47 -8.57 -0.20
N LEU A 224 18.43 -8.87 -1.01
CA LEU A 224 17.04 -8.91 -0.57
C LEU A 224 16.85 -10.03 0.47
N ALA A 225 16.39 -9.66 1.65
CA ALA A 225 16.11 -10.58 2.75
C ALA A 225 14.60 -10.75 3.03
N GLY A 226 13.77 -9.79 2.62
CA GLY A 226 12.32 -9.91 2.76
C GLY A 226 11.52 -8.76 2.21
N ILE A 227 10.21 -9.00 2.10
CA ILE A 227 9.21 -8.00 1.71
C ILE A 227 8.13 -7.95 2.78
N LEU A 228 7.84 -6.74 3.26
CA LEU A 228 6.88 -6.46 4.33
C LEU A 228 5.60 -5.82 3.79
N ASP A 229 4.58 -5.80 4.64
CA ASP A 229 3.34 -5.04 4.48
C ASP A 229 2.48 -5.45 3.28
N TRP A 230 1.88 -6.63 3.41
CA TRP A 230 1.06 -7.26 2.38
C TRP A 230 -0.42 -6.89 2.48
N GLU A 231 -0.78 -5.78 3.15
CA GLU A 231 -2.18 -5.42 3.44
C GLU A 231 -2.99 -5.10 2.17
N PHE A 232 -2.34 -4.60 1.12
CA PHE A 232 -2.98 -4.28 -0.17
C PHE A 232 -2.83 -5.37 -1.23
N ALA A 233 -2.15 -6.46 -0.90
CA ALA A 233 -1.85 -7.51 -1.85
C ALA A 233 -3.11 -8.32 -2.22
N ALA A 234 -3.35 -8.46 -3.52
CA ALA A 234 -4.48 -9.17 -4.09
C ALA A 234 -4.20 -9.50 -5.56
N TYR A 235 -5.12 -10.18 -6.22
CA TYR A 235 -5.05 -10.41 -7.66
C TYR A 235 -5.54 -9.17 -8.39
N TYR A 236 -4.66 -8.56 -9.18
CA TYR A 236 -4.91 -7.32 -9.91
C TYR A 236 -4.58 -7.47 -11.40
N PRO A 237 -4.98 -6.50 -12.24
CA PRO A 237 -4.51 -6.41 -13.61
C PRO A 237 -2.98 -6.57 -13.73
N ILE A 238 -2.52 -7.20 -14.79
CA ILE A 238 -1.10 -7.51 -15.02
C ILE A 238 -0.15 -6.31 -14.96
N TRP A 239 -0.68 -5.11 -15.26
CA TRP A 239 0.02 -3.85 -15.28
C TRP A 239 -0.01 -3.08 -13.94
N TYR A 240 -0.79 -3.54 -12.95
CA TYR A 240 -1.12 -2.74 -11.77
C TYR A 240 0.11 -2.30 -10.96
N GLU A 241 1.06 -3.20 -10.69
CA GLU A 241 2.28 -2.86 -9.95
C GLU A 241 3.16 -1.85 -10.69
N TYR A 242 3.20 -1.92 -12.04
CA TYR A 242 3.99 -0.98 -12.84
C TYR A 242 3.46 0.44 -12.66
N VAL A 243 2.12 0.58 -12.63
CA VAL A 243 1.46 1.85 -12.34
C VAL A 243 1.64 2.23 -10.87
N SER A 244 1.48 1.31 -9.90
CA SER A 244 1.74 1.55 -8.46
C SER A 244 3.14 2.09 -8.21
N ALA A 245 4.09 1.67 -9.03
CA ALA A 245 5.45 2.14 -8.94
C ALA A 245 5.67 3.52 -9.58
N SER A 246 4.64 4.31 -9.92
CA SER A 246 4.79 5.59 -10.66
C SER A 246 5.13 6.81 -9.81
N TRP A 247 4.89 6.77 -8.50
CA TRP A 247 5.25 7.83 -7.55
C TRP A 247 5.93 7.22 -6.32
N GLY A 248 6.70 8.06 -5.61
CA GLY A 248 7.25 7.75 -4.31
C GLY A 248 6.76 8.73 -3.25
N TRP A 249 6.85 8.32 -2.00
CA TRP A 249 6.45 9.14 -0.84
C TRP A 249 7.51 10.16 -0.43
N THR A 250 8.77 9.87 -0.71
CA THR A 250 9.96 10.71 -0.49
C THR A 250 10.77 10.81 -1.79
N GLU A 251 11.78 11.67 -1.83
CA GLU A 251 12.69 11.76 -2.97
C GLU A 251 13.41 10.42 -3.21
N GLU A 252 13.94 9.81 -2.15
CA GLU A 252 14.60 8.50 -2.22
C GLU A 252 13.64 7.40 -2.69
N ASP A 253 12.39 7.39 -2.20
CA ASP A 253 11.39 6.42 -2.65
C ASP A 253 11.02 6.66 -4.12
N ALA A 254 10.97 7.91 -4.58
CA ALA A 254 10.75 8.21 -5.99
C ALA A 254 11.91 7.71 -6.88
N GLU A 255 13.17 7.81 -6.43
CA GLU A 255 14.32 7.22 -7.10
C GLU A 255 14.21 5.69 -7.17
N TRP A 256 13.88 5.05 -6.05
CA TRP A 256 13.67 3.60 -5.99
C TRP A 256 12.57 3.14 -6.94
N LYS A 257 11.41 3.79 -6.89
CA LYS A 257 10.26 3.47 -7.73
C LYS A 257 10.58 3.67 -9.21
N LYS A 258 11.34 4.72 -9.56
CA LYS A 258 11.85 4.92 -10.91
C LYS A 258 12.77 3.77 -11.34
N LEU A 259 13.75 3.41 -10.51
CA LEU A 259 14.66 2.29 -10.78
C LEU A 259 13.88 0.98 -10.95
N LEU A 260 12.94 0.70 -10.05
CA LEU A 260 12.12 -0.51 -10.09
C LEU A 260 11.34 -0.60 -11.41
N ARG A 261 10.72 0.48 -11.88
CA ARG A 261 10.05 0.51 -13.19
C ARG A 261 11.02 0.32 -14.35
N GLU A 262 12.19 0.95 -14.32
CA GLU A 262 13.24 0.74 -15.33
C GLU A 262 13.62 -0.75 -15.40
N ARG A 263 13.79 -1.41 -14.25
CA ARG A 263 14.07 -2.85 -14.19
C ARG A 263 12.90 -3.71 -14.66
N MET A 264 11.64 -3.35 -14.34
CA MET A 264 10.47 -4.00 -14.93
C MET A 264 10.51 -3.93 -16.46
N GLY A 265 10.82 -2.76 -17.04
CA GLY A 265 10.97 -2.57 -18.49
C GLY A 265 12.05 -3.46 -19.10
N VAL A 266 13.24 -3.51 -18.48
CA VAL A 266 14.35 -4.40 -18.91
C VAL A 266 13.92 -5.87 -18.92
N HIS A 267 13.03 -6.28 -18.02
CA HIS A 267 12.50 -7.63 -17.93
C HIS A 267 11.22 -7.89 -18.74
N GLY A 268 10.80 -6.96 -19.60
CA GLY A 268 9.62 -7.12 -20.45
C GLY A 268 8.29 -6.95 -19.71
N GLU A 269 8.30 -6.29 -18.56
CA GLU A 269 7.13 -5.98 -17.72
C GLU A 269 6.81 -4.48 -17.70
N GLY A 270 7.22 -3.75 -18.75
CA GLY A 270 6.85 -2.36 -18.96
C GLY A 270 5.40 -2.21 -19.41
N HIS A 271 4.67 -1.28 -18.80
CA HIS A 271 3.26 -1.00 -19.11
C HIS A 271 3.02 0.51 -19.16
N ASP A 272 3.73 1.20 -20.06
CA ASP A 272 3.63 2.65 -20.22
C ASP A 272 2.23 3.09 -20.69
N ASP A 273 1.57 2.26 -21.50
CA ASP A 273 0.16 2.43 -21.88
C ASP A 273 -0.78 2.47 -20.67
N ALA A 274 -0.57 1.57 -19.70
CA ALA A 274 -1.33 1.54 -18.46
C ALA A 274 -1.06 2.74 -17.57
N LYS A 275 0.20 3.19 -17.51
CA LYS A 275 0.58 4.38 -16.78
C LYS A 275 -0.04 5.64 -17.40
N ASP A 276 -0.06 5.75 -18.72
CA ASP A 276 -0.69 6.86 -19.43
C ASP A 276 -2.21 6.86 -19.23
N PHE A 277 -2.86 5.70 -19.36
CA PHE A 277 -4.28 5.53 -19.05
C PHE A 277 -4.61 5.97 -17.62
N TRP A 278 -3.85 5.51 -16.64
CA TRP A 278 -4.06 5.89 -15.25
C TRP A 278 -3.82 7.38 -15.00
N THR A 279 -2.84 7.98 -15.69
CA THR A 279 -2.55 9.42 -15.60
C THR A 279 -3.72 10.23 -16.12
N ASP A 280 -4.29 9.86 -17.27
CA ASP A 280 -5.51 10.46 -17.82
C ASP A 280 -6.67 10.33 -16.82
N LEU A 281 -6.93 9.11 -16.35
CA LEU A 281 -7.99 8.84 -15.37
C LEU A 281 -7.85 9.72 -14.12
N ARG A 282 -6.63 9.82 -13.57
CA ARG A 282 -6.34 10.64 -12.39
C ARG A 282 -6.66 12.12 -12.60
N HIS A 283 -6.33 12.67 -13.76
CA HIS A 283 -6.61 14.07 -14.09
C HIS A 283 -8.12 14.33 -14.27
N LEU A 284 -8.87 13.33 -14.72
CA LEU A 284 -10.32 13.43 -14.94
C LEU A 284 -11.17 13.27 -13.67
N ARG A 285 -10.62 12.73 -12.57
CA ARG A 285 -11.35 12.47 -11.31
C ARG A 285 -12.06 13.66 -10.69
N LYS A 286 -11.60 14.89 -10.98
CA LYS A 286 -12.18 16.10 -10.40
C LYS A 286 -13.29 16.71 -11.26
N TYR A 287 -13.69 16.07 -12.37
CA TYR A 287 -14.73 16.56 -13.25
C TYR A 287 -16.01 16.96 -12.48
N PRO A 288 -16.65 18.11 -12.80
CA PRO A 288 -16.29 19.08 -13.85
C PRO A 288 -15.21 20.09 -13.43
N ASN A 289 -14.76 20.08 -12.17
CA ASN A 289 -13.77 21.01 -11.61
C ASN A 289 -12.33 20.55 -11.94
N LEU A 290 -12.06 20.38 -13.23
CA LEU A 290 -10.76 19.97 -13.72
C LEU A 290 -9.73 21.09 -13.55
N ASP A 291 -8.48 20.71 -13.28
CA ASP A 291 -7.34 21.61 -13.45
C ASP A 291 -6.98 21.74 -14.95
N GLU A 292 -5.98 22.56 -15.27
CA GLU A 292 -5.52 22.78 -16.65
C GLU A 292 -5.23 21.45 -17.37
N LYS A 293 -4.49 20.54 -16.73
CA LYS A 293 -4.17 19.21 -17.27
C LYS A 293 -5.41 18.35 -17.46
N GLY A 294 -6.35 18.37 -16.52
CA GLY A 294 -7.63 17.69 -16.66
C GLY A 294 -8.42 18.21 -17.85
N GLY A 295 -8.45 19.52 -18.07
CA GLY A 295 -9.08 20.15 -19.23
C GLY A 295 -8.45 19.68 -20.54
N GLU A 296 -7.12 19.70 -20.64
CA GLU A 296 -6.38 19.20 -21.82
C GLU A 296 -6.68 17.72 -22.12
N VAL A 297 -6.72 16.87 -21.09
CA VAL A 297 -7.06 15.45 -21.24
C VAL A 297 -8.50 15.29 -21.74
N LEU A 298 -9.44 16.05 -21.18
CA LEU A 298 -10.84 15.99 -21.58
C LEU A 298 -11.04 16.44 -23.03
N ASP A 299 -10.40 17.54 -23.44
CA ASP A 299 -10.50 18.08 -24.80
C ASP A 299 -9.92 17.10 -25.82
N ARG A 300 -8.76 16.50 -25.51
CA ARG A 300 -8.15 15.45 -26.35
C ARG A 300 -9.09 14.26 -26.52
N LEU A 301 -9.61 13.71 -25.42
CA LEU A 301 -10.52 12.56 -25.46
C LEU A 301 -11.88 12.87 -26.11
N SER A 302 -12.30 14.13 -26.10
CA SER A 302 -13.55 14.57 -26.75
C SER A 302 -13.39 14.80 -28.25
N SER A 303 -12.16 15.02 -28.72
CA SER A 303 -11.84 15.33 -30.12
C SER A 303 -11.53 14.08 -30.95
N ASP A 304 -10.95 13.05 -30.31
CA ASP A 304 -10.65 11.72 -30.90
C ASP A 304 -11.90 10.96 -31.35
#